data_AF-A0A662M7N1-F1
#
_entry.id   AF-A0A662M7N1-F1
#
_cell.length_a   1.000
_cell.length_b   1.000
_cell.length_c   1.000
_cell.angle_alpha   90.00
_cell.angle_beta   90.00
_cell.angle_gamma   90.00
#
_symmetry.space_group_name_H-M   'P 1'
#
loop_
_entity.id
_entity.type
_entity.pdbx_description
1 polymer ?
#
loop_
_entity_poly.entity_id
_entity_poly.type
_entity_poly.pdbx_seq_one_letter_code
_entity_poly.pdbx_strand_id
1 'polypeptide(L)' 'DMNGISAAHKTLPFGTIVQVVDLETGKSVIVRINDRGPFIKGRIIDLSKGAAEKLGIIDKGITKVGLRILRWPKKE' A
#
# COMPACT_ATOMS: atom_id res chain seq x y z
N ASP A 1 13.08 4.32 1.20
CA ASP A 1 13.42 4.64 -0.20
C ASP A 1 12.13 4.73 -1.00
N MET A 2 11.89 5.84 -1.70
CA MET A 2 10.69 6.05 -2.52
C MET A 2 10.62 5.09 -3.72
N ASN A 3 11.74 4.45 -4.07
CA ASN A 3 11.83 3.36 -5.05
C ASN A 3 11.59 1.97 -4.42
N GLY A 4 11.55 1.88 -3.09
CA GLY A 4 11.27 0.63 -2.37
C GLY A 4 9.81 0.20 -2.49
N ILE A 5 9.51 -1.06 -2.19
CA ILE A 5 8.14 -1.59 -2.21
C ILE A 5 7.52 -1.45 -0.81
N SER A 6 6.88 -0.30 -0.56
CA SER A 6 6.34 0.05 0.76
C SER A 6 5.08 0.90 0.65
N ALA A 7 4.43 1.15 1.79
CA ALA A 7 3.23 1.98 1.85
C ALA A 7 3.06 2.68 3.21
N ALA A 8 2.32 3.79 3.19
CA ALA A 8 1.81 4.46 4.38
C ALA A 8 0.38 3.99 4.70
N HIS A 9 0.10 3.73 5.98
CA HIS A 9 -1.25 3.42 6.46
C HIS A 9 -1.54 4.10 7.80
N LYS A 10 -2.80 4.50 8.01
CA LYS A 10 -3.23 5.31 9.18
C LYS A 10 -3.01 4.58 10.50
N THR A 11 -3.40 3.30 10.53
CA THR A 11 -3.49 2.53 11.78
C THR A 11 -2.79 1.18 11.76
N LEU A 12 -2.31 0.70 10.61
CA LEU A 12 -1.66 -0.61 10.58
C LEU A 12 -0.29 -0.49 11.26
N PRO A 13 0.08 -1.43 12.13
CA PRO A 13 1.40 -1.47 12.74
C PRO A 13 2.50 -1.43 11.67
N PHE A 14 3.60 -0.75 11.98
CA PHE A 14 4.78 -0.81 11.11
C PHE A 14 5.28 -2.26 11.00
N GLY A 15 5.75 -2.63 9.81
CA GLY A 15 6.17 -4.00 9.50
C GLY A 15 5.02 -4.92 9.06
N THR A 16 3.76 -4.48 9.12
CA THR A 16 2.64 -5.22 8.53
C THR A 16 2.88 -5.43 7.04
N ILE A 17 2.68 -6.65 6.55
CA ILE A 17 2.76 -7.00 5.13
C ILE A 17 1.35 -7.07 4.57
N VAL A 18 1.09 -6.30 3.51
CA VAL A 18 -0.24 -6.12 2.93
C VAL A 18 -0.16 -6.40 1.43
N GLN A 19 -1.09 -7.20 0.92
CA GLN A 19 -1.38 -7.26 -0.51
C GLN A 19 -2.38 -6.16 -0.84
N VAL A 20 -2.02 -5.31 -1.79
CA VAL A 20 -2.86 -4.25 -2.34
C VAL A 20 -3.32 -4.70 -3.71
N VAL A 21 -4.63 -4.78 -3.91
CA VAL A 21 -5.25 -5.22 -5.16
C VAL A 21 -5.96 -4.03 -5.77
N ASP A 22 -5.62 -3.66 -7.01
CA ASP A 22 -6.40 -2.73 -7.80
C ASP A 22 -7.70 -3.41 -8.24
N LEU A 23 -8.83 -2.90 -7.78
CA LEU A 23 -10.14 -3.54 -7.98
C LEU A 23 -10.66 -3.40 -9.41
N GLU A 24 -10.07 -2.52 -10.21
CA GLU A 24 -10.45 -2.35 -11.62
C GLU A 24 -9.72 -3.34 -12.54
N THR A 25 -8.43 -3.56 -12.30
CA THR A 25 -7.60 -4.43 -13.18
C THR A 25 -7.34 -5.82 -12.61
N GLY A 26 -7.56 -6.02 -11.30
CA GLY A 26 -7.18 -7.25 -10.59
C GLY A 26 -5.68 -7.39 -10.33
N LYS A 27 -4.84 -6.44 -10.79
CA LYS A 27 -3.40 -6.43 -10.50
C LYS A 27 -3.17 -6.24 -9.00
N SER A 28 -2.07 -6.79 -8.49
CA SER A 28 -1.72 -6.63 -7.08
C SER A 28 -0.24 -6.44 -6.83
N VAL A 29 0.07 -5.80 -5.71
CA VAL A 29 1.43 -5.61 -5.20
C VAL A 29 1.47 -5.91 -3.71
N ILE A 30 2.53 -6.56 -3.24
CA ILE A 30 2.76 -6.80 -1.81
C ILE A 30 3.67 -5.72 -1.28
N VAL A 31 3.24 -5.00 -0.25
CA VAL A 31 3.97 -3.90 0.37
C VAL A 31 4.17 -4.14 1.86
N ARG A 32 5.22 -3.51 2.41
CA ARG A 32 5.40 -3.36 3.86
C ARG A 32 4.91 -1.99 4.30
N ILE A 33 4.13 -1.93 5.37
CA ILE A 33 3.79 -0.67 6.02
C ILE A 33 5.02 -0.14 6.77
N ASN A 34 5.48 1.03 6.38
CA ASN A 34 6.65 1.68 6.98
C ASN A 34 6.45 3.17 7.29
N ASP A 35 5.27 3.71 7.00
CA ASP A 35 4.97 5.12 7.23
C ASP A 35 3.49 5.36 7.61
N ARG A 36 3.18 6.58 8.05
CA ARG A 36 1.85 7.02 8.49
C ARG A 36 1.20 7.93 7.48
N GLY A 37 -0.10 7.76 7.33
CA GLY A 37 -0.92 8.43 6.32
C GLY A 37 -1.78 7.43 5.58
N PRO A 38 -2.39 7.81 4.45
CA PRO A 38 -2.53 9.18 3.96
C PRO A 38 -3.49 9.99 4.86
N PHE A 39 -3.13 11.23 5.23
CA PHE A 39 -4.01 12.12 6.00
C PHE A 39 -5.05 12.84 5.12
N ILE A 40 -5.52 12.15 4.08
CA ILE A 40 -6.51 12.64 3.13
C ILE A 40 -7.79 11.81 3.31
N LYS A 41 -8.94 12.49 3.39
CA LYS A 41 -10.24 11.84 3.50
C LYS A 41 -10.50 10.98 2.27
N GLY A 42 -11.02 9.76 2.47
CA GLY A 42 -11.31 8.83 1.38
C GLY A 42 -10.12 8.00 0.87
N ARG A 43 -8.88 8.29 1.29
CA ARG A 43 -7.72 7.44 0.98
C ARG A 43 -7.39 6.50 2.14
N ILE A 44 -7.18 5.22 1.84
CA ILE A 44 -6.93 4.17 2.83
C ILE A 44 -5.46 3.75 2.90
N ILE A 45 -4.71 3.91 1.82
CA ILE A 45 -3.30 3.56 1.72
C ILE A 45 -2.62 4.52 0.74
N ASP A 46 -1.34 4.80 0.97
CA ASP A 46 -0.49 5.54 0.02
C ASP A 46 0.70 4.67 -0.35
N LEU A 47 0.91 4.46 -1.65
CA LEU A 47 1.97 3.59 -2.15
C LEU A 47 3.22 4.41 -2.42
N SER A 48 4.39 3.84 -2.14
CA SER A 48 5.62 4.38 -2.73
C SER A 48 5.53 4.39 -4.26
N LYS A 49 6.35 5.22 -4.91
CA LYS A 49 6.39 5.29 -6.37
C LYS A 49 6.66 3.92 -6.99
N GLY A 50 7.64 3.17 -6.47
CA GLY A 50 7.95 1.82 -6.95
C GLY A 50 6.81 0.82 -6.77
N ALA A 51 6.00 0.94 -5.71
CA ALA A 51 4.82 0.08 -5.52
C ALA A 51 3.66 0.47 -6.46
N ALA A 52 3.46 1.76 -6.70
CA ALA A 52 2.48 2.27 -7.66
C ALA A 52 2.84 1.88 -9.12
N GLU A 53 4.12 1.92 -9.48
CA GLU A 53 4.62 1.46 -10.78
C GLU A 53 4.33 -0.03 -10.98
N LYS A 54 4.64 -0.87 -9.98
CA LYS A 54 4.36 -2.31 -10.04
C LYS A 54 2.87 -2.64 -10.09
N LEU A 55 2.05 -1.87 -9.38
CA LEU A 55 0.60 -2.01 -9.44
C LEU A 55 0.05 -1.54 -10.80
N GLY A 56 0.77 -0.67 -11.50
CA GLY A 56 0.39 -0.12 -12.80
C GLY A 56 -0.56 1.06 -12.70
N ILE A 57 -0.45 1.87 -11.65
CA ILE A 57 -1.37 3.00 -11.39
C ILE A 57 -0.69 4.37 -11.43
N ILE A 58 0.59 4.45 -11.82
CA ILE A 58 1.34 5.72 -11.81
C ILE A 58 0.65 6.80 -12.63
N ASP A 59 0.25 6.49 -13.87
CA ASP A 59 -0.38 7.48 -14.75
C ASP A 59 -1.80 7.82 -14.29
N LYS A 60 -2.46 6.89 -13.59
CA LYS A 60 -3.80 7.08 -13.04
C LYS A 60 -3.79 7.92 -11.75
N GLY A 61 -2.70 7.85 -10.99
CA GLY A 61 -2.52 8.49 -9.68
C GLY A 61 -3.32 7.82 -8.55
N ILE A 62 -4.64 7.65 -8.70
CA ILE A 62 -5.54 7.10 -7.68
C ILE A 62 -6.42 6.01 -8.27
N THR A 63 -6.57 4.89 -7.55
CA THR A 63 -7.51 3.82 -7.91
C THR A 63 -8.27 3.30 -6.67
N LYS A 64 -9.35 2.56 -6.90
CA LYS A 64 -10.01 1.79 -5.84
C LYS A 64 -9.21 0.54 -5.56
N VAL A 65 -8.81 0.34 -4.30
CA VAL A 65 -8.01 -0.82 -3.90
C VAL A 65 -8.66 -1.61 -2.79
N GLY A 66 -8.46 -2.93 -2.83
CA GLY A 66 -8.68 -3.83 -1.71
C GLY A 66 -7.37 -4.09 -0.97
N LEU A 67 -7.42 -4.18 0.36
CA LEU A 67 -6.29 -4.52 1.20
C LEU A 67 -6.49 -5.91 1.81
N ARG A 68 -5.50 -6.79 1.68
CA ARG A 68 -5.45 -8.05 2.40
C ARG A 68 -4.18 -8.10 3.25
N ILE A 69 -4.35 -8.21 4.56
CA ILE A 69 -3.22 -8.37 5.48
C ILE A 69 -2.69 -9.79 5.31
N LEU A 70 -1.42 -9.90 4.92
CA LEU A 70 -0.74 -11.19 4.75
C LEU A 70 0.02 -11.58 6.02
N ARG A 71 0.56 -10.59 6.75
CA ARG A 71 1.34 -10.83 7.96
C ARG A 71 1.35 -9.62 8.88
N TRP A 72 1.06 -9.84 10.16
CA TRP A 72 1.29 -8.86 11.22
C TRP A 72 2.77 -8.83 11.62
N PRO A 73 3.31 -7.70 12.12
CA PRO A 73 4.66 -7.70 12.68
C PRO A 73 4.75 -8.67 13.86
N LYS A 74 5.93 -9.24 14.07
CA LYS A 74 6.19 -10.03 15.29
C LYS A 74 6.09 -9.08 16.49
N LYS A 75 5.39 -9.51 17.54
CA LYS A 75 5.56 -8.89 18.86
C LYS A 75 6.93 -9.31 19.37
N GLU A 76 7.71 -8.34 19.83
CA GLU A 76 8.85 -8.59 20.71
C GLU A 76 8.34 -8.98 22.11
#